data_AF-N1RC15-F1
#
_entry.id   AF-N1RC15-F1
#
_cell.length_a   1.000
_cell.length_b   1.000
_cell.length_c   1.000
_cell.angle_alpha   90.00
_cell.angle_beta   90.00
_cell.angle_gamma   90.00
#
_symmetry.space_group_name_H-M   'P 1'
#
loop_
_entity.id
_entity.type
_entity.pdbx_description
1 polymer ?
#
loop_
_entity_poly.entity_id
_entity_poly.type
_entity_poly.pdbx_seq_one_letter_code
_entity_poly.pdbx_strand_id
1 'polypeptide(L)'
;MVDYESVAGGDKFGNMFIVRCPEKASEEADEEQTGLHLINAREYLHGTPHRYHQNESGSWWAGNFAMECREDADFFQNLEQHLRTEDPPLAGRDHLMYRGYYAPVKGVIDGDLCERYNLLPNDKKLMIAGELDRSVREIERKISVSSPWRDVYILTMC
;
A
#
# COMPACT_ATOMS: atom_id res chain seq x y z
N MET A 1 -1.81 -14.43 -0.90
CA MET A 1 -0.77 -14.00 -1.86
C MET A 1 -1.30 -12.78 -2.57
N VAL A 2 -0.49 -11.72 -2.65
CA VAL A 2 -0.84 -10.45 -3.31
C VAL A 2 -0.30 -10.44 -4.73
N ASP A 3 0.96 -10.85 -4.89
CA ASP A 3 1.60 -11.17 -6.16
C ASP A 3 2.44 -12.46 -5.97
N TYR A 4 3.26 -12.83 -6.95
CA TYR A 4 4.07 -14.06 -6.89
C TYR A 4 5.09 -14.01 -5.75
N GLU A 5 5.67 -12.85 -5.49
CA GLU A 5 6.75 -12.68 -4.51
C GLU A 5 6.25 -12.18 -3.15
N SER A 6 5.01 -11.68 -3.09
CA SER A 6 4.50 -10.90 -1.96
C SER A 6 3.29 -11.55 -1.32
N VAL A 7 3.34 -11.65 0.00
CA VAL A 7 2.27 -12.20 0.83
C VAL A 7 1.82 -11.16 1.84
N ALA A 8 0.53 -10.81 1.78
CA ALA A 8 -0.14 -10.13 2.87
C ALA A 8 -0.56 -11.14 3.95
N GLY A 9 -0.36 -10.76 5.20
CA GLY A 9 -0.74 -11.54 6.37
C GLY A 9 -1.12 -10.64 7.53
N GLY A 10 -1.67 -11.28 8.56
CA GLY A 10 -1.91 -10.64 9.85
C GLY A 10 -1.56 -11.57 10.99
N ASP A 11 -1.37 -11.00 12.17
CA ASP A 11 -1.12 -11.76 13.39
C ASP A 11 -2.29 -11.68 14.38
N LYS A 12 -2.23 -12.51 15.43
CA LYS A 12 -3.27 -12.55 16.48
C LYS A 12 -3.37 -11.27 17.31
N PHE A 13 -2.39 -10.37 17.16
CA PHE A 13 -2.32 -9.11 17.89
C PHE A 13 -2.90 -7.94 17.07
N GLY A 14 -3.42 -8.22 15.87
CA GLY A 14 -4.07 -7.24 15.02
C GLY A 14 -3.11 -6.47 14.11
N ASN A 15 -1.85 -6.90 13.99
CA ASN A 15 -0.96 -6.31 12.99
C ASN A 15 -1.26 -6.88 11.60
N MET A 16 -1.10 -6.04 10.59
CA MET A 16 -1.15 -6.38 9.17
C MET A 16 0.22 -6.12 8.56
N PHE A 17 0.69 -7.01 7.69
CA PHE A 17 1.98 -6.86 7.04
C PHE A 17 1.97 -7.42 5.62
N ILE A 18 2.82 -6.85 4.77
CA ILE A 18 3.19 -7.42 3.48
C ILE A 18 4.67 -7.76 3.55
N VAL A 19 5.01 -9.01 3.22
CA VAL A 19 6.40 -9.43 3.04
C VAL A 19 6.62 -9.76 1.57
N ARG A 20 7.76 -9.34 1.03
CA ARG A 20 8.19 -9.65 -0.34
C ARG A 20 9.45 -10.51 -0.30
N CYS A 21 9.45 -11.58 -1.08
CA CYS A 21 10.62 -12.40 -1.31
C CYS A 21 11.68 -11.59 -2.08
N PRO A 22 12.95 -11.58 -1.66
CA PRO A 22 14.02 -10.98 -2.46
C PRO A 22 14.13 -11.66 -3.83
N GLU A 23 14.23 -10.87 -4.90
CA GLU A 23 14.29 -11.33 -6.29
C GLU A 23 15.28 -12.48 -6.50
N LYS A 24 16.53 -12.33 -6.02
CA LYS A 24 17.56 -13.39 -6.09
C LYS A 24 17.14 -14.72 -5.49
N ALA A 25 16.46 -14.68 -4.34
CA ALA A 25 16.02 -15.90 -3.66
C ALA A 25 14.82 -16.54 -4.39
N SER A 26 14.00 -15.73 -5.06
CA SER A 26 12.93 -16.23 -5.92
C SER A 26 13.51 -16.90 -7.18
N GLU A 27 14.46 -16.24 -7.84
CA GLU A 27 15.17 -16.78 -9.01
C GLU A 27 15.88 -18.11 -8.69
N GLU A 28 16.65 -18.16 -7.58
CA GLU A 28 17.32 -19.38 -7.12
C GLU A 28 16.34 -20.52 -6.79
N ALA A 29 15.14 -20.21 -6.31
CA ALA A 29 14.12 -21.23 -6.01
C ALA A 29 13.48 -21.80 -7.29
N ASP A 30 13.41 -20.99 -8.35
CA ASP A 30 12.94 -21.39 -9.68
C ASP A 30 14.06 -22.08 -10.49
N GLU A 31 15.33 -21.93 -10.09
CA GLU A 31 16.46 -22.68 -10.65
C GLU A 31 16.40 -24.16 -10.23
N GLU A 32 16.09 -25.02 -11.20
CA GLU A 32 16.01 -26.46 -11.01
C GLU A 32 17.41 -27.07 -10.75
N GLN A 33 17.89 -27.05 -9.51
CA GLN A 33 19.07 -27.81 -9.09
C GLN A 33 18.79 -29.32 -9.01
N THR A 34 18.07 -29.92 -9.96
CA THR A 34 17.92 -31.39 -10.11
C THR A 34 17.66 -31.88 -11.54
N GLY A 35 18.41 -31.39 -12.53
CA GLY A 35 18.53 -32.07 -13.84
C GLY A 35 19.15 -33.48 -13.82
N LEU A 36 19.46 -34.06 -12.66
CA LEU A 36 20.09 -35.39 -12.53
C LEU A 36 19.19 -36.47 -11.90
N HIS A 37 17.96 -36.15 -11.45
CA HIS A 37 17.06 -37.15 -10.84
C HIS A 37 15.76 -37.41 -11.61
N LEU A 38 15.58 -36.81 -12.80
CA LEU A 38 14.36 -36.94 -13.61
C LEU A 38 14.60 -37.56 -15.00
N ILE A 39 15.73 -38.27 -15.21
CA ILE A 39 16.03 -38.99 -16.47
C ILE A 39 15.06 -40.17 -16.72
N ASN A 40 14.14 -40.48 -15.79
CA ASN A 40 13.27 -41.66 -15.90
C ASN A 40 11.76 -41.41 -15.88
N ALA A 41 11.29 -40.16 -15.98
CA ALA A 41 9.87 -39.89 -16.20
C ALA A 41 9.62 -39.52 -17.66
N ARG A 42 9.24 -40.53 -18.45
CA ARG A 42 8.74 -40.43 -19.83
C ARG A 42 7.90 -39.16 -20.07
N GLU A 43 8.29 -38.38 -21.07
CA GLU A 43 7.49 -37.33 -21.71
C GLU A 43 6.23 -37.94 -22.33
N TYR A 44 5.03 -37.51 -21.91
CA TYR A 44 3.78 -37.93 -22.56
C TYR A 44 2.72 -36.82 -22.66
N LEU A 45 3.10 -35.56 -22.82
CA LEU A 45 2.14 -34.51 -23.16
C LEU A 45 2.73 -33.58 -24.22
N HIS A 46 2.37 -33.86 -25.48
CA HIS A 46 2.57 -32.95 -26.60
C HIS A 46 1.62 -31.75 -26.48
N GLY A 47 2.07 -30.69 -25.81
CA GLY A 47 1.44 -29.38 -25.82
C GLY A 47 2.16 -28.42 -26.76
N THR A 48 1.43 -27.81 -27.68
CA THR A 48 1.95 -26.82 -28.64
C THR A 48 2.39 -25.54 -27.91
N PRO A 49 3.60 -24.99 -28.14
CA PRO A 49 3.96 -23.69 -27.57
C PRO A 49 3.34 -22.59 -28.42
N HIS A 50 2.37 -21.84 -27.89
CA HIS A 50 2.04 -20.52 -28.41
C HIS A 50 2.79 -19.48 -27.59
N ARG A 51 3.85 -18.94 -28.20
CA ARG A 51 4.65 -17.84 -27.68
C ARG A 51 3.85 -16.54 -27.90
N TYR A 52 3.33 -15.94 -26.82
CA TYR A 52 2.94 -14.53 -26.87
C TYR A 52 4.20 -13.69 -26.66
N HIS A 53 4.66 -13.06 -27.73
CA HIS A 53 5.51 -11.88 -27.60
C HIS A 53 4.65 -10.77 -27.00
N GLN A 54 4.81 -10.49 -25.72
CA GLN A 54 4.27 -9.27 -25.14
C GLN A 54 5.39 -8.25 -25.08
N ASN A 55 5.28 -7.27 -25.97
CA ASN A 55 6.15 -6.13 -26.06
C ASN A 55 6.05 -5.33 -24.76
N GLU A 56 7.19 -4.82 -24.31
CA GLU A 56 7.36 -3.89 -23.22
C GLU A 56 6.43 -2.67 -23.41
N SER A 57 5.23 -2.70 -22.80
CA SER A 57 4.35 -1.55 -22.51
C SER A 57 2.97 -2.03 -22.03
N GLY A 58 2.76 -2.04 -20.71
CA GLY A 58 1.42 -2.12 -20.09
C GLY A 58 1.41 -2.89 -18.77
N SER A 59 1.12 -2.28 -17.61
CA SER A 59 -0.23 -1.85 -17.16
C SER A 59 -1.16 -3.05 -16.88
N TRP A 60 -1.87 -3.23 -15.75
CA TRP A 60 -1.98 -2.63 -14.42
C TRP A 60 -2.59 -3.72 -13.52
N TRP A 61 -2.22 -3.70 -12.24
CA TRP A 61 -2.40 -4.73 -11.22
C TRP A 61 -3.83 -5.28 -11.06
N ALA A 62 -3.92 -6.58 -10.77
CA ALA A 62 -5.16 -7.28 -10.51
C ALA A 62 -5.90 -6.66 -9.31
N GLY A 63 -7.00 -5.96 -9.59
CA GLY A 63 -7.76 -5.19 -8.60
C GLY A 63 -7.17 -3.79 -8.44
N ASN A 64 -7.58 -2.88 -9.33
CA ASN A 64 -7.25 -1.45 -9.25
C ASN A 64 -7.41 -0.96 -7.83
N PHE A 65 -6.33 -0.48 -7.20
CA PHE A 65 -6.33 0.51 -6.12
C PHE A 65 -4.90 0.76 -5.61
N ALA A 66 -4.07 1.33 -6.49
CA ALA A 66 -2.85 2.05 -6.13
C ALA A 66 -3.15 3.56 -6.17
N MET A 67 -2.54 4.37 -5.32
CA MET A 67 -2.57 5.83 -5.53
C MET A 67 -2.03 6.11 -6.94
N GLU A 68 -2.76 6.94 -7.69
CA GLU A 68 -2.51 7.17 -9.12
C GLU A 68 -1.12 7.80 -9.38
N CYS A 69 -0.50 8.42 -8.36
CA CYS A 69 0.82 9.04 -8.45
C CYS A 69 1.56 9.07 -7.10
N ARG A 70 2.91 9.04 -7.13
CA ARG A 70 3.78 9.26 -5.96
C ARG A 70 3.47 10.60 -5.24
N GLU A 71 3.06 11.60 -6.02
CA GLU A 71 2.68 12.92 -5.52
C GLU A 71 1.47 12.89 -4.59
N ASP A 72 0.52 11.96 -4.80
CA ASP A 72 -0.63 11.80 -3.92
C ASP A 72 -0.22 11.16 -2.60
N ALA A 73 0.69 10.19 -2.62
CA ALA A 73 1.22 9.57 -1.42
C ALA A 73 1.95 10.59 -0.54
N ASP A 74 2.82 11.42 -1.14
CA ASP A 74 3.52 12.49 -0.43
C ASP A 74 2.54 13.52 0.14
N PHE A 75 1.49 13.88 -0.63
CA PHE A 75 0.43 14.77 -0.16
C PHE A 75 -0.30 14.22 1.07
N PHE A 76 -0.78 12.98 1.01
CA PHE A 76 -1.54 12.39 2.11
C PHE A 76 -0.67 12.09 3.33
N GLN A 77 0.61 11.75 3.13
CA GLN A 77 1.56 11.60 4.23
C GLN A 77 1.79 12.93 4.97
N ASN A 78 1.92 14.04 4.24
CA ASN A 78 2.05 15.37 4.85
C ASN A 78 0.76 15.77 5.57
N LEU A 79 -0.41 15.56 4.95
CA LEU A 79 -1.71 15.82 5.57
C LEU A 79 -1.88 15.05 6.89
N GLU A 80 -1.53 13.76 6.89
CA GLU A 80 -1.56 12.92 8.10
C GLU A 80 -0.67 13.51 9.20
N GLN A 81 0.54 13.98 8.86
CA GLN A 81 1.46 14.58 9.81
C GLN A 81 0.89 15.85 10.48
N HIS A 82 0.22 16.72 9.71
CA HIS A 82 -0.48 17.88 10.28
C HIS A 82 -1.63 17.45 11.20
N LEU A 83 -2.43 16.47 10.79
CA LEU A 83 -3.58 15.99 11.55
C LEU A 83 -3.21 15.31 12.87
N ARG A 84 -2.06 14.63 12.94
CA ARG A 84 -1.53 14.09 14.21
C ARG A 84 -1.30 15.18 15.25
N THR A 85 -0.95 16.39 14.81
CA THR A 85 -0.68 17.54 15.69
C THR A 85 -1.97 18.30 16.00
N GLU A 86 -2.80 18.54 14.99
CA GLU A 86 -3.98 19.40 15.09
C GLU A 86 -5.23 18.73 15.65
N ASP A 87 -5.32 17.40 15.53
CA ASP A 87 -6.40 16.57 16.05
C ASP A 87 -5.82 15.30 16.71
N PRO A 88 -5.08 15.47 17.83
CA PRO A 88 -4.45 14.35 18.51
C PRO A 88 -5.52 13.38 19.07
N PRO A 89 -5.21 12.08 19.18
CA PRO A 89 -6.15 11.10 19.71
C PRO A 89 -6.67 11.49 21.10
N LEU A 90 -7.99 11.47 21.28
CA LEU A 90 -8.67 11.90 22.51
C LEU A 90 -8.19 11.17 23.78
N ALA A 91 -7.73 9.92 23.62
CA ALA A 91 -7.21 9.11 24.72
C ALA A 91 -5.77 9.48 25.14
N GLY A 92 -5.18 10.53 24.56
CA GLY A 92 -3.83 11.00 24.87
C GLY A 92 -2.71 10.06 24.39
N ARG A 93 -3.05 9.05 23.58
CA ARG A 93 -2.05 8.18 22.95
C ARG A 93 -1.46 8.87 21.73
N ASP A 94 -0.16 8.69 21.55
CA ASP A 94 0.48 9.07 20.30
C ASP A 94 -0.01 8.18 19.15
N HIS A 95 -0.36 8.80 18.02
CA HIS A 95 -0.97 8.13 16.88
C HIS A 95 -0.02 7.11 16.23
N LEU A 96 1.26 7.48 16.06
CA LEU A 96 2.27 6.59 15.49
C LEU A 96 2.55 5.41 16.40
N MET A 97 2.60 5.64 17.71
CA MET A 97 2.76 4.56 18.70
C MET A 97 1.54 3.63 18.74
N TYR A 98 0.34 4.15 18.51
CA TYR A 98 -0.86 3.33 18.43
C TYR A 98 -0.87 2.43 17.18
N ARG A 99 -0.59 2.98 16.00
CA ARG A 99 -0.55 2.21 14.75
C ARG A 99 0.66 1.29 14.68
N GLY A 100 1.79 1.68 15.28
CA GLY A 100 3.04 0.92 15.32
C GLY A 100 3.24 0.08 16.58
N TYR A 101 2.16 -0.35 17.25
CA TYR A 101 2.22 -0.89 18.62
C TYR A 101 3.20 -2.06 18.79
N TYR A 102 3.24 -2.99 17.83
CA TYR A 102 4.17 -4.14 17.87
C TYR A 102 5.29 -4.05 16.83
N ALA A 103 5.06 -3.36 15.72
CA ALA A 103 6.04 -3.14 14.66
C ALA A 103 5.88 -1.72 14.11
N PRO A 104 6.98 -1.02 13.78
CA PRO A 104 6.89 0.33 13.21
C PRO A 104 6.09 0.36 11.92
N VAL A 105 5.23 1.38 11.76
CA VAL A 105 4.44 1.60 10.55
C VAL A 105 5.36 1.84 9.37
N LYS A 106 5.15 1.13 8.25
CA LYS A 106 5.91 1.29 7.00
C LYS A 106 4.99 1.40 5.82
N GLY A 107 5.09 2.56 5.15
CA GLY A 107 4.35 2.96 3.97
C GLY A 107 2.81 3.03 4.11
N VAL A 108 2.26 2.82 5.29
CA VAL A 108 0.82 2.98 5.52
C VAL A 108 0.51 4.41 5.96
N ILE A 109 -0.51 5.03 5.35
CA ILE A 109 -1.08 6.33 5.75
C ILE A 109 -2.40 6.07 6.47
N ASP A 110 -2.73 6.76 7.57
CA ASP A 110 -4.02 6.60 8.23
C ASP A 110 -5.12 7.47 7.60
N GLY A 111 -6.00 6.83 6.83
CA GLY A 111 -7.08 7.50 6.10
C GLY A 111 -8.25 7.87 7.00
N ASP A 112 -8.50 7.09 8.05
CA ASP A 112 -9.50 7.46 9.07
C ASP A 112 -9.08 8.76 9.73
N LEU A 113 -7.77 8.93 9.98
CA LEU A 113 -7.22 10.20 10.46
C LEU A 113 -7.40 11.30 9.40
N CYS A 114 -7.02 11.05 8.14
CA CYS A 114 -7.19 12.02 7.05
C CYS A 114 -8.63 12.50 6.87
N GLU A 115 -9.63 11.62 7.00
CA GLU A 115 -11.05 11.99 6.88
C GLU A 115 -11.51 12.96 7.99
N ARG A 116 -10.88 12.91 9.17
CA ARG A 116 -11.17 13.81 10.28
C ARG A 116 -10.82 15.27 9.99
N TYR A 117 -10.03 15.54 8.95
CA TYR A 117 -9.84 16.89 8.42
C TYR A 117 -11.18 17.62 8.21
N ASN A 118 -12.22 16.90 7.77
CA ASN A 118 -13.54 17.50 7.55
C ASN A 118 -14.20 18.05 8.83
N LEU A 119 -13.82 17.52 10.00
CA LEU A 119 -14.34 17.90 11.31
C LEU A 119 -13.60 19.08 11.93
N LEU A 120 -12.45 19.48 11.36
CA LEU A 120 -11.66 20.59 11.87
C LEU A 120 -12.38 21.94 11.68
N PRO A 121 -12.17 22.90 12.59
CA PRO A 121 -12.61 24.27 12.39
C PRO A 121 -11.93 24.89 11.16
N ASN A 122 -12.61 25.81 10.50
CA ASN A 122 -12.14 26.42 9.25
C ASN A 122 -10.76 27.09 9.38
N ASP A 123 -10.44 27.66 10.54
CA ASP A 123 -9.14 28.30 10.78
C ASP A 123 -7.98 27.30 10.63
N LYS A 124 -8.13 26.09 11.19
CA LYS A 124 -7.14 25.01 11.07
C LYS A 124 -7.08 24.46 9.65
N LYS A 125 -8.25 24.32 8.99
CA LYS A 125 -8.29 23.91 7.58
C LYS A 125 -7.52 24.88 6.69
N LEU A 126 -7.69 26.19 6.88
CA LEU A 126 -6.97 27.22 6.14
C LEU A 126 -5.47 27.19 6.40
N MET A 127 -5.06 26.98 7.65
CA MET A 127 -3.65 26.84 8.01
C MET A 127 -3.00 25.65 7.31
N ILE A 128 -3.58 24.45 7.44
CA ILE A 128 -3.07 23.22 6.80
C ILE A 128 -3.08 23.36 5.28
N ALA A 129 -4.14 23.97 4.71
CA ALA A 129 -4.21 24.21 3.27
C ALA A 129 -3.09 25.13 2.78
N GLY A 130 -2.74 26.16 3.57
CA GLY A 130 -1.60 27.03 3.29
C GLY A 130 -0.26 26.30 3.34
N GLU A 131 -0.05 25.41 4.31
CA GLU A 131 1.19 24.62 4.43
C GLU A 131 1.35 23.60 3.30
N LEU A 132 0.24 23.06 2.79
CA LEU A 132 0.24 22.11 1.67
C LEU A 132 0.21 22.78 0.29
N ASP A 133 0.21 24.12 0.20
CA ASP A 133 0.06 24.88 -1.05
C ASP A 133 -1.18 24.45 -1.86
N ARG A 134 -2.31 24.24 -1.18
CA ARG A 134 -3.57 23.78 -1.76
C ARG A 134 -4.76 24.60 -1.24
N SER A 135 -5.90 24.50 -1.91
CA SER A 135 -7.14 25.09 -1.36
C SER A 135 -7.88 24.10 -0.46
N VAL A 136 -8.62 24.61 0.53
CA VAL A 136 -9.45 23.77 1.42
C VAL A 136 -10.39 22.86 0.62
N ARG A 137 -11.05 23.43 -0.40
CA ARG A 137 -11.98 22.69 -1.28
C ARG A 137 -11.28 21.61 -2.10
N GLU A 138 -10.03 21.81 -2.47
CA GLU A 138 -9.24 20.82 -3.18
C GLU A 138 -8.87 19.65 -2.27
N ILE A 139 -8.45 19.92 -1.03
CA ILE A 139 -8.17 18.89 -0.03
C ILE A 139 -9.44 18.08 0.28
N GLU A 140 -10.57 18.75 0.54
CA GLU A 140 -11.86 18.09 0.78
C GLU A 140 -12.29 17.23 -0.42
N ARG A 141 -12.03 17.69 -1.65
CA ARG A 141 -12.29 16.90 -2.85
C ARG A 141 -11.39 15.66 -2.91
N LYS A 142 -10.07 15.80 -2.70
CA LYS A 142 -9.14 14.66 -2.71
C LYS A 142 -9.49 13.63 -1.63
N ILE A 143 -9.90 14.07 -0.44
CA ILE A 143 -10.40 13.19 0.63
C ILE A 143 -11.72 12.50 0.19
N SER A 144 -12.65 13.24 -0.41
CA SER A 144 -13.93 12.65 -0.85
C SER A 144 -13.75 11.62 -1.96
N VAL A 145 -12.81 11.81 -2.89
CA VAL A 145 -12.51 10.86 -3.97
C VAL A 145 -11.80 9.61 -3.44
N SER A 146 -11.07 9.74 -2.32
CA SER A 146 -10.45 8.63 -1.60
C SER A 146 -11.37 7.98 -0.55
N SER A 147 -12.59 8.48 -0.36
CA SER A 147 -13.55 7.92 0.61
C SER A 147 -14.34 6.68 0.16
N PRO A 148 -14.45 6.29 -1.14
CA PRO A 148 -14.91 4.95 -1.53
C PRO A 148 -13.99 3.79 -1.07
N TRP A 149 -12.81 4.10 -0.53
CA TRP A 149 -11.75 3.15 -0.17
C TRP A 149 -11.82 2.71 1.30
N ARG A 150 -12.93 3.08 1.98
CA ARG A 150 -13.26 2.86 3.41
C ARG A 150 -13.07 1.44 3.93
N ASP A 151 -13.08 0.43 3.07
CA ASP A 151 -13.00 -0.98 3.46
C ASP A 151 -11.61 -1.61 3.25
N VAL A 152 -10.64 -0.86 2.70
CA VAL A 152 -9.28 -1.34 2.49
C VAL A 152 -8.35 -0.45 3.30
N TYR A 153 -8.16 -0.85 4.57
CA TYR A 153 -7.13 -0.30 5.45
C TYR A 153 -5.86 -0.09 4.65
N ILE A 154 -5.45 1.18 4.62
CA ILE A 154 -4.41 1.68 3.75
C ILE A 154 -3.19 0.79 3.80
N LEU A 155 -2.87 0.29 2.62
CA LEU A 155 -1.64 -0.40 2.32
C LEU A 155 -0.90 0.51 1.36
N THR A 156 0.26 1.01 1.79
CA THR A 156 1.31 1.28 0.82
C THR A 156 2.60 0.63 1.34
N MET A 157 3.11 -0.36 0.61
CA MET A 157 4.53 -0.57 0.34
C MET A 157 5.15 0.60 -0.42
N CYS A 158 6.27 1.20 0.00
CA CYS A 158 7.18 1.71 -1.02
C CYS A 158 7.81 0.52 -1.77
#